data_AF-A0A2S4JNA7-F1
#
_entry.id   AF-A0A2S4JNA7-F1
#
_cell.length_a   1.000
_cell.length_b   1.000
_cell.length_c   1.000
_cell.angle_alpha   90.00
_cell.angle_beta   90.00
_cell.angle_gamma   90.00
#
_symmetry.space_group_name_H-M   'P 1'
#
loop_
_entity.id
_entity.type
_entity.pdbx_description
1 polymer ?
#
loop_
_entity_poly.entity_id
_entity_poly.type
_entity_poly.pdbx_seq_one_letter_code
_entity_poly.pdbx_strand_id
1 'polypeptide(L)'
;MKRLSGPVILFFLAGLATVLADAEGVITFRNIGSEGWQVTDIQGRGVSASGVGLVRIGLEVGRRYHFDLSSVNSDLFAMEIRDRSGRVLFSQKDDDPPQGWEEAAPVITDEGITFTLTEELAGRIGTYRAASYPAMVGFLRGIDSGAVERARQEARDEPGEDHSGEGPDESGETPG
;
A
#
# COMPACT_ATOMS: atom_id res chain seq x y z
N MET A 1 -37.46 10.03 44.57
CA MET A 1 -36.04 10.10 44.16
C MET A 1 -35.90 9.34 42.84
N LYS A 2 -35.57 10.04 41.75
CA LYS A 2 -35.53 9.50 40.38
C LYS A 2 -34.30 8.62 40.18
N ARG A 3 -34.49 7.40 39.67
CA ARG A 3 -33.42 6.53 39.19
C ARG A 3 -32.95 7.01 37.81
N LEU A 4 -31.70 7.45 37.68
CA LEU A 4 -31.06 7.56 36.37
C LEU A 4 -30.61 6.16 35.97
N SER A 5 -31.40 5.52 35.12
CA SER A 5 -30.99 4.36 34.34
C SER A 5 -30.66 4.90 32.96
N GLY A 6 -29.38 5.12 32.68
CA GLY A 6 -28.88 5.37 31.34
C GLY A 6 -28.37 4.05 30.76
N PRO A 7 -28.69 3.70 29.50
CA PRO A 7 -28.11 2.53 28.87
C PRO A 7 -26.61 2.77 28.67
N VAL A 8 -25.80 1.87 29.22
CA VAL A 8 -24.40 1.71 28.82
C VAL A 8 -24.43 1.13 27.41
N ILE A 9 -24.13 1.96 26.41
CA ILE A 9 -23.93 1.48 25.05
C ILE A 9 -22.58 0.78 25.03
N LEU A 10 -22.62 -0.55 25.01
CA LEU A 10 -21.48 -1.42 24.84
C LEU A 10 -21.09 -1.40 23.36
N PHE A 11 -20.18 -0.51 22.95
CA PHE A 11 -19.66 -0.51 21.59
C PHE A 11 -18.69 -1.69 21.40
N PHE A 12 -19.09 -2.58 20.50
CA PHE A 12 -18.39 -3.68 19.83
C PHE A 12 -16.86 -3.79 20.00
N LEU A 13 -16.43 -4.73 20.85
CA LEU A 13 -15.09 -5.35 20.76
C LEU A 13 -14.99 -6.37 19.59
N ALA A 14 -16.10 -6.68 18.90
CA ALA A 14 -16.13 -7.63 17.80
C ALA A 14 -15.83 -7.02 16.41
N GLY A 15 -15.82 -5.69 16.28
CA GLY A 15 -15.61 -5.03 14.98
C GLY A 15 -14.16 -5.13 14.48
N LEU A 16 -13.19 -4.87 15.36
CA LEU A 16 -11.78 -4.81 14.99
C LEU A 16 -11.21 -6.19 14.60
N ALA A 17 -11.58 -7.25 15.33
CA ALA A 17 -11.15 -8.61 15.01
C ALA A 17 -11.64 -9.08 13.63
N THR A 18 -12.86 -8.71 13.23
CA THR A 18 -13.39 -9.02 11.89
C THR A 18 -12.70 -8.22 10.79
N VAL A 19 -12.34 -6.95 11.05
CA VAL A 19 -11.64 -6.09 10.08
C VAL A 19 -10.23 -6.61 9.78
N LEU A 20 -9.51 -7.08 10.80
CA LEU A 20 -8.20 -7.72 10.64
C LEU A 20 -8.29 -9.06 9.93
N ALA A 21 -9.36 -9.83 10.17
CA ALA A 21 -9.55 -11.14 9.54
C ALA A 21 -9.76 -11.08 8.02
N ASP A 22 -10.19 -9.92 7.49
CA ASP A 22 -10.45 -9.72 6.06
C ASP A 22 -9.24 -9.12 5.31
N ALA A 23 -8.19 -8.70 6.03
CA ALA A 23 -6.99 -8.15 5.39
C ALA A 23 -6.12 -9.27 4.79
N GLU A 24 -5.77 -9.12 3.51
CA GLU A 24 -4.85 -10.02 2.81
C GLU A 24 -3.38 -9.71 3.07
N GLY A 25 -3.10 -8.49 3.55
CA GLY A 25 -1.78 -8.05 3.97
C GLY A 25 -1.85 -7.12 5.18
N VAL A 26 -0.96 -7.32 6.14
CA VAL A 26 -0.86 -6.51 7.35
C VAL A 26 0.54 -5.93 7.46
N ILE A 27 0.64 -4.62 7.73
CA ILE A 27 1.90 -3.92 7.96
C ILE A 27 1.87 -3.35 9.37
N THR A 28 2.75 -3.84 10.23
CA THR A 28 2.86 -3.32 11.61
C THR A 28 3.92 -2.23 11.68
N PHE A 29 3.48 -1.08 12.21
CA PHE A 29 4.31 0.09 12.41
C PHE A 29 4.69 0.25 13.88
N ARG A 30 5.91 0.72 14.10
CA ARG A 30 6.41 1.18 15.39
C ARG A 30 6.87 2.63 15.28
N ASN A 31 6.54 3.45 16.27
CA ASN A 31 7.13 4.77 16.39
C ASN A 31 8.59 4.65 16.86
N ILE A 32 9.51 5.34 16.17
CA ILE A 32 10.93 5.40 16.53
C ILE A 32 11.33 6.82 16.95
N GLY A 33 10.42 7.52 17.63
CA GLY A 33 10.58 8.91 18.06
C GLY A 33 10.10 9.92 17.01
N SER A 34 10.79 11.06 16.91
CA SER A 34 10.50 12.12 15.94
C SER A 34 11.06 11.85 14.55
N GLU A 35 11.85 10.79 14.38
CA GLU A 35 12.50 10.43 13.12
C GLU A 35 11.54 9.77 12.12
N GLY A 36 10.51 9.08 12.60
CA GLY A 36 9.54 8.42 11.72
C GLY A 36 8.89 7.18 12.31
N TRP A 37 8.36 6.36 11.41
CA TRP A 37 7.85 5.03 11.72
C TRP A 37 8.74 3.98 11.07
N GLN A 38 8.94 2.90 11.81
CA GLN A 38 9.59 1.70 11.32
C GLN A 38 8.51 0.66 11.01
N VAL A 39 8.62 0.00 9.84
CA VAL A 39 7.88 -1.24 9.58
C VAL A 39 8.61 -2.36 10.29
N THR A 40 7.96 -3.00 11.26
CA THR A 40 8.57 -4.07 12.07
C THR A 40 8.12 -5.46 11.67
N ASP A 41 6.95 -5.58 11.04
CA ASP A 41 6.42 -6.84 10.56
C ASP A 41 5.58 -6.64 9.30
N ILE A 42 5.59 -7.65 8.42
CA ILE A 42 4.73 -7.73 7.24
C ILE A 42 4.18 -9.15 7.17
N GLN A 43 2.86 -9.25 7.20
CA GLN A 43 2.14 -10.51 7.09
C GLN A 43 1.28 -10.53 5.84
N GLY A 44 1.00 -11.72 5.31
CA GLY A 44 0.15 -11.89 4.14
C GLY A 44 0.89 -11.69 2.81
N ARG A 45 0.16 -11.36 1.75
CA ARG A 45 0.67 -11.26 0.37
C ARG A 45 0.43 -9.89 -0.23
N GLY A 46 1.11 -9.63 -1.34
CA GLY A 46 0.95 -8.39 -2.11
C GLY A 46 1.42 -7.14 -1.37
N VAL A 47 2.27 -7.30 -0.35
CA VAL A 47 2.92 -6.20 0.36
C VAL A 47 4.42 -6.35 0.22
N SER A 48 5.10 -5.24 -0.01
CA SER A 48 6.55 -5.14 0.12
C SER A 48 6.90 -3.84 0.83
N ALA A 49 7.95 -3.85 1.66
CA ALA A 49 8.52 -2.63 2.21
C ALA A 49 10.03 -2.60 2.02
N SER A 50 10.58 -1.39 1.87
CA SER A 50 12.02 -1.17 1.75
C SER A 50 12.43 0.18 2.33
N GLY A 51 13.71 0.29 2.69
CA GLY A 51 14.28 1.50 3.31
C GLY A 51 14.25 1.44 4.85
N VAL A 52 15.17 2.19 5.47
CA VAL A 52 15.38 2.19 6.94
C VAL A 52 14.93 3.51 7.59
N GLY A 53 14.60 4.54 6.79
CA GLY A 53 14.09 5.84 7.27
C GLY A 53 12.80 6.23 6.54
N LEU A 54 12.94 6.74 5.30
CA LEU A 54 11.79 6.98 4.41
C LEU A 54 11.30 5.65 3.83
N VAL A 55 10.57 4.89 4.64
CA VAL A 55 10.08 3.57 4.26
C VAL A 55 9.16 3.70 3.04
N ARG A 56 9.40 2.85 2.05
CA ARG A 56 8.63 2.74 0.82
C ARG A 56 7.84 1.45 0.86
N ILE A 57 6.53 1.56 0.82
CA ILE A 57 5.60 0.43 0.83
C ILE A 57 4.98 0.27 -0.56
N GLY A 58 5.13 -0.92 -1.11
CA GLY A 58 4.49 -1.35 -2.34
C GLY A 58 3.32 -2.27 -2.03
N LEU A 59 2.15 -1.97 -2.59
CA LEU A 59 0.90 -2.70 -2.37
C LEU A 59 0.35 -3.16 -3.71
N GLU A 60 0.01 -4.44 -3.85
CA GLU A 60 -0.69 -4.96 -5.02
C GLU A 60 -2.10 -4.38 -5.17
N VAL A 61 -2.46 -4.01 -6.39
CA VAL A 61 -3.80 -3.51 -6.71
C VAL A 61 -4.84 -4.62 -6.60
N GLY A 62 -6.03 -4.29 -6.09
CA GLY A 62 -7.16 -5.19 -5.95
C GLY A 62 -7.22 -5.95 -4.62
N ARG A 63 -6.27 -5.71 -3.70
CA ARG A 63 -6.21 -6.40 -2.40
C ARG A 63 -6.60 -5.51 -1.23
N ARG A 64 -6.98 -6.16 -0.12
CA ARG A 64 -7.26 -5.48 1.15
C ARG A 64 -6.07 -5.51 2.11
N TYR A 65 -5.76 -4.35 2.68
CA TYR A 65 -4.62 -4.15 3.56
C TYR A 65 -5.02 -3.55 4.90
N HIS A 66 -4.29 -3.90 5.94
CA HIS A 66 -4.35 -3.26 7.24
C HIS A 66 -2.99 -2.67 7.63
N PHE A 67 -2.99 -1.40 8.00
CA PHE A 67 -1.85 -0.71 8.58
C PHE A 67 -2.05 -0.70 10.09
N ASP A 68 -1.34 -1.59 10.76
CA ASP A 68 -1.40 -1.79 12.20
C ASP A 68 -0.52 -0.75 12.91
N LEU A 69 -1.20 0.13 13.63
CA LEU A 69 -0.68 1.22 14.43
C LEU A 69 -1.05 1.02 15.90
N SER A 70 -1.47 -0.18 16.31
CA SER A 70 -1.90 -0.49 17.69
C SER A 70 -0.83 -0.20 18.75
N SER A 71 0.45 -0.21 18.36
CA SER A 71 1.59 0.14 19.22
C SER A 71 1.95 1.64 19.22
N VAL A 72 1.25 2.44 18.42
CA VAL A 72 1.48 3.88 18.23
C VAL A 72 0.36 4.67 18.91
N ASN A 73 0.71 5.76 19.60
CA ASN A 73 -0.28 6.64 20.19
C ASN A 73 -0.93 7.51 19.08
N SER A 74 -2.20 7.23 18.75
CA SER A 74 -2.94 7.93 17.69
C SER A 74 -3.18 9.40 18.01
N ASP A 75 -3.39 9.78 19.27
CA ASP A 75 -3.57 11.20 19.67
C ASP A 75 -2.36 12.08 19.29
N LEU A 76 -1.15 11.51 19.36
CA LEU A 76 0.10 12.22 19.06
C LEU A 76 0.57 11.98 17.62
N PHE A 77 0.39 10.76 17.12
CA PHE A 77 0.96 10.29 15.86
C PHE A 77 -0.09 9.69 14.93
N ALA A 78 -1.29 10.28 14.87
CA ALA A 78 -2.33 9.92 13.91
C ALA A 78 -1.77 9.86 12.48
N MET A 79 -1.99 8.75 11.80
CA MET A 79 -1.58 8.58 10.41
C MET A 79 -2.56 9.24 9.44
N GLU A 80 -1.99 9.93 8.45
CA GLU A 80 -2.67 10.37 7.24
C GLU A 80 -2.08 9.62 6.03
N ILE A 81 -2.93 9.00 5.22
CA ILE A 81 -2.60 8.56 3.87
C ILE A 81 -3.01 9.66 2.91
N ARG A 82 -2.11 10.02 2.00
CA ARG A 82 -2.23 11.18 1.12
C ARG A 82 -1.98 10.84 -0.34
N ASP A 83 -2.58 11.61 -1.22
CA ASP A 83 -2.33 11.53 -2.65
C ASP A 83 -0.99 12.15 -3.04
N ARG A 84 -0.60 11.98 -4.31
CA ARG A 84 0.65 12.54 -4.87
C ARG A 84 0.73 14.08 -4.85
N SER A 85 -0.40 14.77 -4.71
CA SER A 85 -0.46 16.24 -4.54
C SER A 85 -0.40 16.68 -3.08
N GLY A 86 -0.44 15.71 -2.14
CA GLY A 86 -0.45 15.97 -0.71
C GLY A 86 -1.84 16.20 -0.12
N ARG A 87 -2.93 15.91 -0.84
CA ARG A 87 -4.28 15.95 -0.25
C ARG A 87 -4.51 14.69 0.58
N VAL A 88 -5.20 14.84 1.71
CA VAL A 88 -5.56 13.73 2.60
C VAL A 88 -6.59 12.85 1.90
N LEU A 89 -6.32 11.55 1.91
CA LEU A 89 -7.23 10.51 1.43
C LEU A 89 -7.90 9.84 2.63
N PHE A 90 -7.09 9.37 3.59
CA PHE A 90 -7.52 8.75 4.83
C PHE A 90 -6.77 9.39 6.00
N SER A 91 -7.43 9.57 7.14
CA SER A 91 -6.86 10.23 8.32
C SER A 91 -7.42 9.59 9.59
N GLN A 92 -6.55 9.19 10.51
CA GLN A 92 -6.96 8.80 11.87
C GLN A 92 -7.40 9.97 12.74
N LYS A 93 -7.23 11.22 12.28
CA LYS A 93 -7.61 12.42 13.03
C LYS A 93 -9.00 12.94 12.67
N ASP A 94 -9.51 12.54 11.51
CA ASP A 94 -10.79 13.04 11.01
C ASP A 94 -11.90 12.10 11.48
N ASP A 95 -12.91 12.65 12.15
CA ASP A 95 -14.09 11.90 12.58
C ASP A 95 -15.04 11.58 11.42
N ASP A 96 -14.91 12.32 10.31
CA ASP A 96 -15.73 12.16 9.13
C ASP A 96 -15.19 11.00 8.25
N PRO A 97 -16.07 10.14 7.73
CA PRO A 97 -15.65 9.07 6.83
C PRO A 97 -15.05 9.66 5.54
N PRO A 98 -14.00 9.01 4.98
CA PRO A 98 -13.42 9.42 3.71
C PRO A 98 -14.47 9.48 2.61
N GLN A 99 -14.58 10.63 1.93
CA GLN A 99 -15.54 10.83 0.85
C GLN A 99 -14.96 10.39 -0.50
N GLY A 100 -15.79 9.74 -1.33
CA GLY A 100 -15.40 9.34 -2.69
C GLY A 100 -14.44 8.15 -2.74
N TRP A 101 -14.45 7.32 -1.69
CA TRP A 101 -13.62 6.13 -1.55
C TRP A 101 -14.42 4.91 -1.10
N GLU A 102 -15.70 4.85 -1.45
CA GLU A 102 -16.64 3.82 -1.02
C GLU A 102 -16.18 2.42 -1.43
N GLU A 103 -15.62 2.27 -2.64
CA GLU A 103 -15.08 1.00 -3.14
C GLU A 103 -13.81 0.55 -2.41
N ALA A 104 -13.02 1.49 -1.90
CA ALA A 104 -11.88 1.17 -1.04
C ALA A 104 -12.33 0.70 0.35
N ALA A 105 -13.60 0.92 0.71
CA ALA A 105 -14.22 0.56 1.97
C ALA A 105 -13.30 0.79 3.18
N PRO A 106 -12.82 2.04 3.38
CA PRO A 106 -11.86 2.34 4.43
C PRO A 106 -12.50 2.16 5.81
N VAL A 107 -11.77 1.50 6.70
CA VAL A 107 -12.10 1.40 8.12
C VAL A 107 -10.93 2.01 8.88
N ILE A 108 -11.19 3.11 9.57
CA ILE A 108 -10.18 3.89 10.29
C ILE A 108 -10.51 3.81 11.78
N THR A 109 -9.53 3.43 12.58
CA THR A 109 -9.61 3.37 14.04
C THR A 109 -8.35 3.97 14.64
N ASP A 110 -8.30 4.13 15.96
CA ASP A 110 -7.08 4.50 16.67
C ASP A 110 -5.93 3.49 16.44
N GLU A 111 -6.29 2.23 16.25
CA GLU A 111 -5.34 1.13 16.10
C GLU A 111 -4.84 0.95 14.66
N GLY A 112 -5.48 1.60 13.67
CA GLY A 112 -4.97 1.51 12.30
C GLY A 112 -5.91 1.98 11.20
N ILE A 113 -5.46 1.73 9.97
CA ILE A 113 -6.23 2.03 8.75
C ILE A 113 -6.33 0.73 7.93
N THR A 114 -7.55 0.32 7.62
CA THR A 114 -7.84 -0.81 6.74
C THR A 114 -8.49 -0.33 5.46
N PHE A 115 -8.04 -0.76 4.30
CA PHE A 115 -8.61 -0.35 3.03
C PHE A 115 -8.30 -1.35 1.91
N THR A 116 -9.13 -1.37 0.87
CA THR A 116 -8.87 -2.06 -0.38
C THR A 116 -8.13 -1.12 -1.33
N LEU A 117 -6.98 -1.54 -1.86
CA LEU A 117 -6.26 -0.76 -2.86
C LEU A 117 -6.89 -0.94 -4.24
N THR A 118 -7.94 -0.18 -4.53
CA THR A 118 -8.58 -0.16 -5.85
C THR A 118 -7.65 0.43 -6.91
N GLU A 119 -7.96 0.23 -8.19
CA GLU A 119 -7.22 0.85 -9.30
C GLU A 119 -7.21 2.38 -9.20
N GLU A 120 -8.36 2.99 -8.87
CA GLU A 120 -8.45 4.44 -8.66
C GLU A 120 -7.54 4.92 -7.52
N LEU A 121 -7.58 4.23 -6.38
CA LEU A 121 -6.77 4.58 -5.22
C LEU A 121 -5.28 4.39 -5.50
N ALA A 122 -4.90 3.29 -6.16
CA ALA A 122 -3.53 3.05 -6.61
C ALA A 122 -3.02 4.15 -7.55
N GLY A 123 -3.91 4.67 -8.41
CA GLY A 123 -3.67 5.81 -9.27
C GLY A 123 -3.52 7.15 -8.53
N ARG A 124 -3.79 7.24 -7.22
CA ARG A 124 -3.73 8.51 -6.48
C ARG A 124 -2.77 8.49 -5.31
N ILE A 125 -2.62 7.36 -4.62
CA ILE A 125 -1.83 7.23 -3.40
C ILE A 125 -0.37 7.71 -3.60
N GLY A 126 0.20 8.35 -2.59
CA GLY A 126 1.55 8.90 -2.66
C GLY A 126 2.36 8.71 -1.39
N THR A 127 1.85 9.20 -0.26
CA THR A 127 2.60 9.19 1.01
C THR A 127 1.71 8.81 2.18
N TYR A 128 2.32 8.29 3.24
CA TYR A 128 1.72 8.26 4.58
C TYR A 128 2.57 9.11 5.52
N ARG A 129 1.94 9.82 6.47
CA ARG A 129 2.66 10.69 7.40
C ARG A 129 1.95 10.82 8.73
N ALA A 130 2.67 11.23 9.77
CA ALA A 130 2.04 11.64 11.03
C ALA A 130 1.43 13.04 10.86
N ALA A 131 0.14 13.20 11.16
CA ALA A 131 -0.59 14.47 10.99
C ALA A 131 0.08 15.63 11.73
N SER A 132 0.53 15.38 12.96
CA SER A 132 1.14 16.36 13.85
C SER A 132 2.66 16.54 13.64
N TYR A 133 3.31 15.64 12.89
CA TYR A 133 4.77 15.64 12.69
C TYR A 133 5.12 15.44 11.21
N PRO A 134 5.15 16.52 10.40
CA PRO A 134 5.31 16.43 8.95
C PRO A 134 6.62 15.77 8.47
N ALA A 135 7.65 15.73 9.32
CA ALA A 135 8.92 15.06 9.02
C ALA A 135 8.81 13.53 9.04
N MET A 136 7.81 12.97 9.72
CA MET A 136 7.55 11.54 9.77
C MET A 136 6.73 11.13 8.54
N VAL A 137 7.43 10.85 7.43
CA VAL A 137 6.80 10.54 6.14
C VAL A 137 7.39 9.26 5.54
N GLY A 138 6.53 8.45 4.95
CA GLY A 138 6.90 7.35 4.07
C GLY A 138 6.12 7.40 2.76
N PHE A 139 6.46 6.50 1.84
CA PHE A 139 5.90 6.49 0.49
C PHE A 139 5.06 5.25 0.24
N LEU A 140 3.99 5.43 -0.52
CA LEU A 140 3.10 4.37 -0.95
C LEU A 140 3.07 4.29 -2.48
N ARG A 141 2.99 3.07 -2.99
CA ARG A 141 2.83 2.83 -4.42
C ARG A 141 1.98 1.59 -4.67
N GLY A 142 1.05 1.70 -5.62
CA GLY A 142 0.34 0.55 -6.18
C GLY A 142 1.21 -0.25 -7.16
N ILE A 143 1.14 -1.57 -7.08
CA ILE A 143 1.82 -2.53 -7.93
C ILE A 143 0.75 -3.31 -8.70
N ASP A 144 0.70 -3.11 -10.01
CA ASP A 144 -0.09 -3.97 -10.90
C ASP A 144 0.77 -5.18 -11.29
N SER A 145 0.65 -6.27 -10.54
CA SER A 145 1.37 -7.51 -10.80
C SER A 145 0.95 -8.17 -12.13
N GLY A 146 -0.27 -7.93 -12.60
CA GLY A 146 -0.74 -8.41 -13.90
C GLY A 146 -0.11 -7.67 -15.09
N ALA A 147 0.15 -6.37 -14.96
CA ALA A 147 0.95 -5.62 -15.93
C ALA A 147 2.42 -6.07 -15.94
N VAL A 148 3.00 -6.37 -14.78
CA VAL A 148 4.39 -6.85 -14.69
C VAL A 148 4.55 -8.21 -15.37
N GLU A 149 3.63 -9.14 -15.17
CA GLU A 149 3.72 -10.46 -15.79
C GLU A 149 3.48 -10.40 -17.31
N ARG A 150 2.56 -9.56 -17.78
CA ARG A 150 2.38 -9.30 -19.23
C ARG A 150 3.66 -8.77 -19.88
N ALA A 151 4.29 -7.76 -19.28
CA ALA A 151 5.54 -7.20 -19.80
C ALA A 151 6.68 -8.23 -19.83
N ARG A 152 6.73 -9.16 -18.85
CA ARG A 152 7.70 -10.26 -18.84
C ARG A 152 7.43 -11.29 -19.93
N GLN A 153 6.16 -11.60 -20.19
CA GLN A 153 5.77 -12.53 -21.25
C GLN A 153 6.09 -11.92 -22.63
N GLU A 154 5.75 -10.65 -22.86
CA GLU A 154 6.08 -9.92 -24.09
C GLU A 154 7.60 -9.87 -24.34
N ALA A 155 8.41 -9.64 -23.30
CA ALA A 155 9.87 -9.63 -23.43
C ALA A 155 10.50 -11.03 -23.66
N ARG A 156 9.77 -12.11 -23.37
CA ARG A 156 10.21 -13.49 -23.68
C ARG A 156 9.82 -13.93 -25.08
N ASP A 157 8.75 -13.35 -25.62
CA ASP A 157 8.20 -13.69 -26.92
C ASP A 157 8.78 -12.81 -28.05
N GLU A 158 9.72 -11.89 -27.77
CA GLU A 158 10.53 -11.28 -28.83
C GLU A 158 11.39 -12.37 -29.51
N PRO A 159 11.12 -12.71 -30.78
CA PRO A 159 11.97 -13.64 -31.50
C PRO A 159 13.33 -12.97 -31.63
N GLY A 160 14.38 -13.60 -31.08
CA GLY A 160 15.74 -13.19 -31.35
C GLY A 160 15.88 -13.02 -32.86
N GLU A 161 16.25 -11.82 -33.32
CA GLU A 161 16.52 -11.54 -34.72
C GLU A 161 17.44 -12.64 -35.24
N ASP A 162 16.83 -13.54 -36.02
CA ASP A 162 17.49 -14.63 -36.69
C ASP A 162 18.39 -13.97 -37.74
N HIS A 163 19.63 -13.67 -37.33
CA HIS A 163 20.72 -13.39 -38.24
C HIS A 163 21.10 -14.67 -39.00
N SER A 164 20.12 -15.27 -39.68
CA SER A 164 20.29 -16.09 -40.87
C SER A 164 20.60 -15.16 -42.04
N GLY A 165 21.71 -14.42 -41.92
CA GLY A 165 22.36 -13.73 -43.02
C GLY A 165 23.09 -14.77 -43.87
N GLU A 166 22.32 -15.40 -44.74
CA GLU A 166 22.69 -15.95 -46.04
C GLU A 166 24.16 -15.68 -46.45
N GLY A 167 24.98 -16.73 -46.40
CA GLY A 167 26.32 -16.69 -47.02
C GLY A 167 26.21 -16.71 -48.54
N PRO A 168 27.13 -16.09 -49.29
CA PRO A 168 27.39 -16.50 -50.64
C PRO A 168 28.53 -17.52 -50.67
N ASP A 169 28.22 -18.56 -51.42
CA ASP A 169 29.00 -19.72 -51.76
C ASP A 169 30.32 -19.40 -52.50
N GLU A 170 31.13 -20.44 -52.51
CA GLU A 170 32.42 -20.70 -53.09
C GLU A 170 32.70 -20.16 -54.52
N SER A 171 34.01 -20.04 -54.80
CA SER A 171 34.69 -20.40 -56.06
C SER A 171 34.70 -19.41 -57.24
N GLY A 172 35.92 -18.92 -57.52
CA GLY A 172 36.30 -18.17 -58.71
C GLY A 172 37.78 -18.36 -59.02
N GLU A 173 38.14 -19.58 -59.39
CA GLU A 173 39.42 -19.96 -60.00
C GLU A 173 39.65 -19.10 -61.26
N THR A 174 40.81 -18.44 -61.38
CA THR A 174 41.19 -17.69 -62.58
C THR A 174 42.46 -18.32 -63.17
N PRO A 175 42.46 -18.82 -64.42
CA PRO A 175 43.67 -19.22 -65.12
C PRO A 175 44.29 -18.02 -65.84
N GLY A 176 45.61 -17.87 -65.75
CA GLY A 176 46.41 -16.88 -66.46
C GLY A 176 47.85 -16.87 -66.01
#